data_AF-A0A7W4W6X4-F1
#
_entry.id   AF-A0A7W4W6X4-F1
#
_cell.length_a   1.000
_cell.length_b   1.000
_cell.length_c   1.000
_cell.angle_alpha   90.00
_cell.angle_beta   90.00
_cell.angle_gamma   90.00
#
_symmetry.space_group_name_H-M   'P 1'
#
loop_
_entity.id
_entity.type
_entity.pdbx_description
1 polymer ?
#
loop_
_entity_poly.entity_id
_entity_poly.type
_entity_poly.pdbx_seq_one_letter_code
_entity_poly.pdbx_strand_id
1 'polypeptide(L)'
;MQEVGFGKLGLRDAALATLAILGWWLFSHHSAGVDPLADFTGVVLGAGLVFCAHTAHEWGHIFGGWLGRSAMRSGTSLSSFSNFIYDSKRNNRPQFLLMSITGFIPTGIAVWLFYTQLPTGELATDVARGGVLVLVALGVFLELPLVIWALVRRDLPPVDRGAQA
;
A
#
# COMPACT_ATOMS: atom_id res chain seq x y z
N MET A 1 16.09 -14.34 -9.80
CA MET A 1 14.69 -14.81 -9.94
C MET A 1 14.02 -14.07 -11.09
N GLN A 2 13.12 -14.72 -11.84
CA GLN A 2 12.42 -14.08 -12.95
C GLN A 2 11.34 -13.11 -12.45
N GLU A 3 11.19 -11.97 -13.09
CA GLU A 3 10.14 -10.99 -12.80
C GLU A 3 8.75 -11.54 -13.16
N VAL A 4 7.74 -11.23 -12.34
CA VAL A 4 6.35 -11.62 -12.61
C VAL A 4 5.71 -10.71 -13.67
N GLY A 5 6.17 -9.46 -13.76
CA GLY A 5 5.64 -8.43 -14.66
C GLY A 5 4.52 -7.62 -14.03
N PHE A 6 4.55 -6.29 -14.23
CA PHE A 6 3.56 -5.35 -13.68
C PHE A 6 2.11 -5.69 -14.06
N GLY A 7 1.86 -6.20 -15.27
CA GLY A 7 0.51 -6.56 -15.70
C GLY A 7 -0.11 -7.70 -14.87
N LYS A 8 0.67 -8.70 -14.49
CA LYS A 8 0.18 -9.81 -13.65
C LYS A 8 -0.05 -9.38 -12.22
N LEU A 9 0.84 -8.55 -11.67
CA LEU A 9 0.66 -7.94 -10.34
C LEU A 9 -0.57 -7.04 -10.32
N GLY A 10 -0.77 -6.23 -11.37
CA GLY A 10 -1.93 -5.35 -11.49
C GLY A 10 -3.24 -6.12 -11.57
N LEU A 11 -3.28 -7.23 -12.32
CA LEU A 11 -4.46 -8.10 -12.36
C LEU A 11 -4.75 -8.74 -11.01
N ARG A 12 -3.73 -9.26 -10.31
CA ARG A 12 -3.86 -9.81 -8.95
C ARG A 12 -4.48 -8.78 -8.01
N ASP A 13 -3.92 -7.57 -8.01
CA ASP A 13 -4.32 -6.49 -7.13
C ASP A 13 -5.70 -5.96 -7.42
N ALA A 14 -6.02 -5.76 -8.69
CA ALA A 14 -7.36 -5.36 -9.11
C ALA A 14 -8.40 -6.41 -8.71
N ALA A 15 -8.11 -7.70 -8.91
CA ALA A 15 -9.00 -8.78 -8.53
C ALA A 15 -9.22 -8.84 -7.01
N LEU A 16 -8.14 -8.83 -6.22
CA LEU A 16 -8.22 -8.88 -4.76
C LEU A 16 -8.90 -7.63 -4.18
N ALA A 17 -8.58 -6.44 -4.70
CA ALA A 17 -9.22 -5.20 -4.26
C ALA A 17 -10.72 -5.19 -4.60
N THR A 18 -11.09 -5.66 -5.80
CA THR A 18 -12.50 -5.80 -6.19
C THR A 18 -13.24 -6.75 -5.26
N LEU A 19 -12.66 -7.92 -4.96
CA LEU A 19 -13.25 -8.88 -4.03
C LEU A 19 -13.40 -8.29 -2.62
N ALA A 20 -12.39 -7.57 -2.12
CA ALA A 20 -12.45 -6.95 -0.81
C ALA A 20 -13.52 -5.85 -0.74
N ILE A 21 -13.61 -4.97 -1.75
CA ILE A 21 -14.59 -3.89 -1.80
C ILE A 21 -16.01 -4.46 -1.93
N LEU A 22 -16.22 -5.43 -2.81
CA LEU A 22 -17.53 -6.07 -2.97
C LEU A 22 -17.92 -6.86 -1.72
N GLY A 23 -16.99 -7.59 -1.13
CA GLY A 23 -17.20 -8.30 0.13
C GLY A 23 -17.59 -7.35 1.24
N TRP A 24 -16.88 -6.23 1.38
CA TRP A 24 -17.22 -5.20 2.35
C TRP A 24 -18.61 -4.62 2.08
N TRP A 25 -18.90 -4.23 0.84
CA TRP A 25 -20.18 -3.62 0.47
C TRP A 25 -21.37 -4.55 0.73
N LEU A 26 -21.21 -5.86 0.49
CA LEU A 26 -22.28 -6.84 0.66
C LEU A 26 -22.43 -7.33 2.11
N PHE A 27 -21.34 -7.42 2.87
CA PHE A 27 -21.33 -8.20 4.13
C PHE A 27 -20.89 -7.43 5.37
N SER A 28 -20.42 -6.18 5.26
CA SER A 28 -19.91 -5.39 6.40
C SER A 28 -20.90 -5.23 7.55
N HIS A 29 -22.18 -5.05 7.26
CA HIS A 29 -23.24 -4.95 8.28
C HIS A 29 -23.35 -6.18 9.21
N HIS A 30 -22.90 -7.37 8.77
CA HIS A 30 -22.87 -8.56 9.63
C HIS A 30 -21.83 -8.43 10.75
N SER A 31 -20.88 -7.50 10.62
CA SER A 31 -19.86 -7.23 11.64
C SER A 31 -20.30 -6.26 12.74
N ALA A 32 -21.58 -5.89 12.78
CA ALA A 32 -22.16 -5.10 13.87
C ALA A 32 -22.62 -5.96 15.06
N GLY A 33 -22.62 -7.30 14.92
CA GLY A 33 -22.96 -8.24 15.98
C GLY A 33 -21.85 -8.42 17.03
N VAL A 34 -22.12 -9.25 18.04
CA VAL A 34 -21.18 -9.59 19.14
C VAL A 34 -20.82 -11.09 19.17
N ASP A 35 -21.19 -11.82 18.12
CA ASP A 35 -20.91 -13.25 18.00
C ASP A 35 -19.62 -13.51 17.20
N PRO A 36 -19.03 -14.72 17.31
CA PRO A 36 -17.77 -15.03 16.63
C PRO A 36 -17.80 -14.91 15.10
N LEU A 37 -18.98 -15.08 14.47
CA LEU A 37 -19.11 -14.92 13.03
C LEU A 37 -19.10 -13.43 12.65
N ALA A 38 -19.74 -12.58 13.45
CA ALA A 38 -19.64 -11.13 13.31
C ALA A 38 -18.19 -10.66 13.45
N ASP A 39 -17.46 -11.17 14.45
CA ASP A 39 -16.04 -10.85 14.68
C ASP A 39 -15.18 -11.28 13.48
N PHE A 40 -15.33 -12.53 13.03
CA PHE A 40 -14.61 -13.06 11.88
C PHE A 40 -14.88 -12.23 10.62
N THR A 41 -16.14 -11.90 10.37
CA THR A 41 -16.56 -11.07 9.24
C THR A 41 -15.93 -9.69 9.32
N GLY A 42 -15.95 -9.07 10.51
CA GLY A 42 -15.35 -7.77 10.76
C GLY A 42 -13.85 -7.75 10.45
N VAL A 43 -13.10 -8.71 11.00
CA VAL A 43 -11.65 -8.78 10.78
C VAL A 43 -11.32 -9.03 9.31
N VAL A 44 -11.97 -9.98 8.65
CA VAL A 44 -11.68 -10.32 7.25
C VAL A 44 -11.99 -9.16 6.32
N LEU A 45 -13.16 -8.54 6.45
CA LEU A 45 -13.56 -7.43 5.57
C LEU A 45 -12.75 -6.16 5.84
N GLY A 46 -12.49 -5.85 7.11
CA GLY A 46 -11.63 -4.73 7.50
C GLY A 46 -10.20 -4.91 6.98
N ALA A 47 -9.61 -6.10 7.14
CA ALA A 47 -8.29 -6.42 6.60
C ALA A 47 -8.26 -6.36 5.06
N GLY A 48 -9.35 -6.75 4.39
CA GLY A 48 -9.52 -6.59 2.95
C GLY A 48 -9.43 -5.12 2.51
N LEU A 49 -10.07 -4.20 3.23
CA LEU A 49 -9.95 -2.77 2.95
C LEU A 49 -8.53 -2.24 3.22
N VAL A 50 -7.86 -2.72 4.28
CA VAL A 50 -6.45 -2.38 4.55
C VAL A 50 -5.55 -2.85 3.40
N PHE A 51 -5.80 -4.05 2.86
CA PHE A 51 -5.11 -4.54 1.68
C PHE A 51 -5.32 -3.62 0.46
N CYS A 52 -6.54 -3.12 0.23
CA CYS A 52 -6.81 -2.14 -0.82
C CYS A 52 -5.98 -0.86 -0.64
N ALA A 53 -5.90 -0.33 0.58
CA ALA A 53 -5.12 0.86 0.90
C ALA A 53 -3.61 0.64 0.68
N HIS A 54 -3.08 -0.49 1.17
CA HIS A 54 -1.68 -0.90 0.96
C HIS A 54 -1.34 -1.02 -0.52
N THR A 55 -2.20 -1.72 -1.27
CA THR A 55 -2.00 -1.93 -2.70
C THR A 55 -2.05 -0.60 -3.47
N ALA A 56 -2.98 0.28 -3.13
CA ALA A 56 -3.06 1.62 -3.73
C ALA A 56 -1.79 2.44 -3.45
N HIS A 57 -1.21 2.32 -2.26
CA HIS A 57 0.07 2.95 -1.90
C HIS A 57 1.23 2.43 -2.78
N GLU A 58 1.37 1.11 -2.90
CA GLU A 58 2.40 0.49 -3.76
C GLU A 58 2.26 0.93 -5.23
N TRP A 59 1.03 0.95 -5.75
CA TRP A 59 0.76 1.44 -7.10
C TRP A 59 1.00 2.95 -7.25
N GLY A 60 0.81 3.72 -6.19
CA GLY A 60 1.21 5.12 -6.10
C GLY A 60 2.71 5.30 -6.33
N HIS A 61 3.56 4.49 -5.68
CA HIS A 61 5.00 4.49 -5.94
C HIS A 61 5.33 4.16 -7.40
N ILE A 62 4.74 3.09 -7.93
CA ILE A 62 4.96 2.68 -9.33
C ILE A 62 4.57 3.81 -10.30
N PHE A 63 3.44 4.47 -10.05
CA PHE A 63 2.98 5.59 -10.86
C PHE A 63 3.96 6.78 -10.85
N GLY A 64 4.43 7.20 -9.67
CA GLY A 64 5.44 8.27 -9.58
C GLY A 64 6.78 7.87 -10.18
N GLY A 65 7.16 6.60 -10.06
CA GLY A 65 8.33 6.07 -10.75
C GLY A 65 8.18 6.11 -12.27
N TRP A 66 7.03 5.76 -12.83
CA TRP A 66 6.78 5.91 -14.28
C TRP A 66 6.78 7.37 -14.72
N LEU A 67 6.13 8.27 -13.97
CA LEU A 67 6.15 9.72 -14.23
C LEU A 67 7.58 10.28 -14.22
N GLY A 68 8.40 9.83 -13.27
CA GLY A 68 9.81 10.21 -13.14
C GLY A 68 10.75 9.49 -14.11
N ARG A 69 10.24 8.54 -14.91
CA ARG A 69 11.04 7.63 -15.75
C ARG A 69 12.13 6.90 -14.95
N SER A 70 11.78 6.51 -13.73
CA SER A 70 12.68 5.82 -12.81
C SER A 70 12.99 4.42 -13.31
N ALA A 71 14.23 3.97 -13.14
CA ALA A 71 14.62 2.57 -13.32
C ALA A 71 14.00 1.73 -12.19
N MET A 72 12.99 0.93 -12.54
CA MET A 72 12.28 0.04 -11.63
C MET A 72 12.02 -1.30 -12.30
N ARG A 73 11.99 -2.35 -11.49
CA ARG A 73 11.61 -3.71 -11.90
C ARG A 73 10.36 -4.13 -11.17
N SER A 74 9.60 -5.06 -11.75
CA SER A 74 8.45 -5.63 -11.05
C SER A 74 8.90 -6.61 -9.98
N GLY A 75 8.02 -6.89 -9.01
CA GLY A 75 8.26 -7.90 -7.99
C GLY A 75 8.53 -9.30 -8.59
N THR A 76 9.23 -10.14 -7.82
CA THR A 76 9.64 -11.48 -8.25
C THR A 76 8.63 -12.58 -7.89
N SER A 77 7.57 -12.24 -7.15
CA SER A 77 6.49 -13.16 -6.76
C SER A 77 5.13 -12.46 -6.71
N LEU A 78 4.06 -13.20 -7.03
CA LEU A 78 2.67 -12.77 -6.79
C LEU A 78 2.31 -12.68 -5.30
N SER A 79 3.15 -13.20 -4.40
CA SER A 79 2.99 -13.05 -2.95
C SER A 79 3.86 -11.93 -2.36
N SER A 80 4.59 -11.18 -3.19
CA SER A 80 5.47 -10.11 -2.71
C SER A 80 4.65 -9.01 -2.03
N PHE A 81 5.12 -8.57 -0.87
CA PHE A 81 4.53 -7.45 -0.14
C PHE A 81 4.67 -6.13 -0.89
N SER A 82 5.80 -5.95 -1.59
CA SER A 82 6.01 -4.83 -2.51
C SER A 82 5.89 -5.27 -3.97
N ASN A 83 5.31 -4.39 -4.79
CA ASN A 83 5.06 -4.66 -6.21
C ASN A 83 6.22 -4.30 -7.13
N PHE A 84 7.23 -3.60 -6.61
CA PHE A 84 8.34 -3.10 -7.40
C PHE A 84 9.66 -3.20 -6.65
N ILE A 85 10.74 -3.16 -7.41
CA ILE A 85 12.11 -3.07 -6.92
C ILE A 85 12.69 -1.80 -7.53
N TYR A 86 13.07 -0.85 -6.68
CA TYR A 86 13.72 0.38 -7.08
C TYR A 86 15.23 0.17 -7.26
N ASP A 87 15.84 0.84 -8.24
CA ASP A 87 17.29 0.83 -8.44
C ASP A 87 17.90 2.18 -8.05
N SER A 88 18.34 2.31 -6.80
CA SER A 88 18.96 3.54 -6.27
C SER A 88 20.27 3.90 -6.99
N LYS A 89 20.92 2.99 -7.73
CA LYS A 89 22.16 3.29 -8.46
C LYS A 89 21.88 3.89 -9.84
N ARG A 90 20.74 3.58 -10.44
CA ARG A 90 20.33 4.06 -11.76
C ARG A 90 19.38 5.25 -11.73
N ASN A 91 18.89 5.60 -10.56
CA ASN A 91 18.01 6.74 -10.37
C ASN A 91 18.71 7.91 -9.70
N ASN A 92 18.06 9.07 -9.75
CA ASN A 92 18.49 10.29 -9.07
C ASN A 92 17.50 10.70 -7.96
N ARG A 93 17.87 11.73 -7.21
CA ARG A 93 17.08 12.25 -6.10
C ARG A 93 15.67 12.70 -6.49
N PRO A 94 15.44 13.53 -7.53
CA PRO A 94 14.10 13.89 -7.96
C PRO A 94 13.21 12.68 -8.28
N GLN A 95 13.76 11.66 -8.94
CA GLN A 95 13.07 10.41 -9.24
C GLN A 95 12.65 9.65 -7.99
N PHE A 96 13.52 9.59 -6.98
CA PHE A 96 13.22 8.97 -5.70
C PHE A 96 12.13 9.74 -4.96
N LEU A 97 12.28 11.07 -4.85
CA LEU A 97 11.29 11.90 -4.15
C LEU A 97 9.92 11.84 -4.81
N LEU A 98 9.85 11.87 -6.15
CA LEU A 98 8.60 11.75 -6.88
C LEU A 98 7.94 10.40 -6.62
N MET A 99 8.71 9.31 -6.73
CA MET A 99 8.23 7.95 -6.42
C MET A 99 7.73 7.85 -4.97
N SER A 100 8.48 8.36 -3.99
CA SER A 100 8.07 8.31 -2.57
C SER A 100 6.80 9.11 -2.31
N ILE A 101 6.71 10.34 -2.79
CA ILE A 101 5.55 11.22 -2.55
C ILE A 101 4.27 10.63 -3.13
N THR A 102 4.33 10.01 -4.31
CA THR A 102 3.15 9.43 -4.94
C THR A 102 2.64 8.17 -4.25
N GLY A 103 3.43 7.51 -3.40
CA GLY A 103 2.93 6.45 -2.51
C GLY A 103 2.12 7.00 -1.33
N PHE A 104 2.53 8.12 -0.76
CA PHE A 104 1.79 8.77 0.35
C PHE A 104 0.43 9.33 -0.05
N ILE A 105 0.25 9.75 -1.31
CA ILE A 105 -1.01 10.35 -1.79
C ILE A 105 -2.19 9.36 -1.64
N PRO A 106 -2.15 8.13 -2.21
CA PRO A 106 -3.19 7.12 -2.00
C PRO A 106 -3.41 6.77 -0.53
N THR A 107 -2.36 6.71 0.29
CA THR A 107 -2.49 6.46 1.74
C THR A 107 -3.30 7.55 2.41
N GLY A 108 -3.01 8.83 2.11
CA GLY A 108 -3.77 9.97 2.64
C GLY A 108 -5.24 9.95 2.18
N ILE A 109 -5.49 9.61 0.92
CA ILE A 109 -6.86 9.44 0.39
C ILE A 109 -7.57 8.29 1.12
N ALA A 110 -6.90 7.16 1.36
CA ALA A 110 -7.48 6.03 2.07
C ALA A 110 -7.85 6.39 3.52
N VAL A 111 -6.97 7.09 4.25
CA VAL A 111 -7.29 7.62 5.59
C VAL A 111 -8.51 8.52 5.54
N TRP A 112 -8.54 9.49 4.61
CA TRP A 112 -9.68 10.38 4.46
C TRP A 112 -10.97 9.61 4.23
N LEU A 113 -10.99 8.67 3.28
CA LEU A 113 -12.18 7.88 2.96
C LEU A 113 -12.61 6.99 4.13
N PHE A 114 -11.68 6.35 4.82
CA PHE A 114 -12.02 5.42 5.91
C PHE A 114 -12.63 6.16 7.11
N TYR A 115 -12.20 7.38 7.38
CA TYR A 115 -12.73 8.19 8.48
C TYR A 115 -13.98 9.00 8.11
N THR A 116 -14.23 9.25 6.83
CA THR A 116 -15.39 10.07 6.41
C THR A 116 -16.52 9.28 5.76
N GLN A 117 -16.24 8.12 5.14
CA GLN A 117 -17.21 7.36 4.34
C GLN A 117 -17.63 6.03 4.97
N LEU A 118 -16.79 5.41 5.81
CA LEU A 118 -17.15 4.14 6.42
C LEU A 118 -18.17 4.33 7.56
N PRO A 119 -19.22 3.49 7.64
CA PRO A 119 -20.25 3.53 8.67
C PRO A 119 -19.65 3.19 10.04
N THR A 120 -20.13 3.86 11.09
CA THR A 120 -19.74 3.57 12.47
C THR A 120 -20.53 2.40 13.06
N GLY A 121 -19.96 1.69 14.03
CA GLY A 121 -20.64 0.61 14.75
C GLY A 121 -20.45 -0.78 14.14
N GLU A 122 -19.58 -0.90 13.13
CA GLU A 122 -19.19 -2.15 12.49
C GLU A 122 -17.72 -2.45 12.81
N LEU A 123 -17.41 -3.67 13.27
CA LEU A 123 -16.03 -4.07 13.53
C LEU A 123 -15.16 -3.98 12.26
N ALA A 124 -15.73 -4.23 11.08
CA ALA A 124 -15.03 -4.07 9.81
C ALA A 124 -14.49 -2.65 9.62
N THR A 125 -15.27 -1.64 10.01
CA THR A 125 -14.84 -0.24 9.94
C THR A 125 -13.70 0.05 10.92
N ASP A 126 -13.80 -0.45 12.16
CA ASP A 126 -12.78 -0.22 13.18
C ASP A 126 -11.45 -0.88 12.81
N VAL A 127 -11.50 -2.10 12.28
CA VAL A 127 -10.32 -2.81 11.74
C VAL A 127 -9.72 -2.05 10.57
N ALA A 128 -10.54 -1.57 9.62
CA ALA A 128 -10.06 -0.80 8.47
C ALA A 128 -9.38 0.52 8.91
N ARG A 129 -10.01 1.27 9.82
CA ARG A 129 -9.49 2.53 10.38
C ARG A 129 -8.22 2.31 11.18
N GLY A 130 -8.16 1.28 12.02
CA GLY A 130 -6.96 0.91 12.75
C GLY A 130 -5.83 0.52 11.79
N GLY A 131 -6.11 -0.36 10.84
CA GLY A 131 -5.11 -0.85 9.89
C GLY A 131 -4.57 0.23 8.96
N VAL A 132 -5.38 1.18 8.49
CA VAL A 132 -4.87 2.30 7.68
C VAL A 132 -3.95 3.21 8.51
N LEU A 133 -4.20 3.39 9.81
CA LEU A 133 -3.28 4.11 10.69
C LEU A 133 -1.98 3.33 10.94
N VAL A 134 -2.02 1.99 10.97
CA VAL A 134 -0.81 1.16 10.98
C VAL A 134 0.00 1.41 9.70
N LEU A 135 -0.64 1.46 8.52
CA LEU A 135 0.06 1.79 7.27
C LEU A 135 0.69 3.19 7.32
N VAL A 136 -0.02 4.19 7.86
CA VAL A 136 0.55 5.53 8.09
C VAL A 136 1.76 5.45 9.01
N ALA A 137 1.68 4.70 10.12
CA ALA A 137 2.79 4.53 11.04
C ALA A 137 3.99 3.87 10.34
N LEU A 138 3.78 2.83 9.54
CA LEU A 138 4.84 2.21 8.73
C LEU A 138 5.48 3.23 7.78
N GLY A 139 4.69 4.02 7.06
CA GLY A 139 5.22 5.08 6.19
C GLY A 139 6.02 6.14 6.98
N VAL A 140 5.56 6.54 8.16
CA VAL A 140 6.24 7.52 9.03
C VAL A 140 7.54 6.96 9.60
N PHE A 141 7.58 5.69 10.00
CA PHE A 141 8.76 5.11 10.66
C PHE A 141 9.76 4.47 9.68
N LEU A 142 9.32 4.00 8.51
CA LEU A 142 10.15 3.29 7.56
C LEU A 142 10.52 4.15 6.35
N GLU A 143 9.56 4.88 5.76
CA GLU A 143 9.78 5.61 4.52
C GLU A 143 10.16 7.07 4.74
N LEU A 144 9.50 7.76 5.67
CA LEU A 144 9.76 9.17 5.94
C LEU A 144 11.22 9.45 6.32
N PRO A 145 11.94 8.59 7.09
CA PRO A 145 13.37 8.78 7.33
C PRO A 145 14.20 8.75 6.04
N LEU A 146 13.83 7.93 5.06
CA LEU A 146 14.51 7.84 3.76
C LEU A 146 14.23 9.09 2.92
N VAL A 147 13.00 9.61 2.95
CA VAL A 147 12.64 10.88 2.29
C VAL A 147 13.39 12.04 2.93
N ILE A 148 13.41 12.12 4.27
CA ILE A 148 14.16 13.15 5.01
C ILE A 148 15.65 13.05 4.69
N TRP A 149 16.22 11.84 4.63
CA TRP A 149 17.60 11.62 4.20
C TRP A 149 17.84 12.23 2.83
N ALA A 150 17.03 11.86 1.84
CA ALA A 150 17.15 12.36 0.46
C ALA A 150 17.01 13.88 0.37
N LEU A 151 16.20 14.49 1.25
CA LEU A 151 16.05 15.95 1.33
C LEU A 151 17.28 16.64 1.95
N VAL A 152 17.83 16.09 3.03
CA VAL A 152 18.91 16.70 3.83
C VAL A 152 20.29 16.44 3.21
N ARG A 153 20.64 15.17 2.94
CA ARG A 153 21.98 14.79 2.47
C ARG A 153 22.20 14.99 0.97
N ARG A 154 21.12 15.25 0.23
CA ARG A 154 21.10 15.45 -1.23
C ARG A 154 21.65 14.26 -2.04
N ASP A 155 21.87 13.11 -1.41
CA ASP A 155 22.19 11.83 -2.04
C ASP A 155 21.02 10.84 -1.86
N LEU A 156 21.09 9.69 -2.53
CA LEU A 156 20.06 8.66 -2.41
C LEU A 156 20.30 7.77 -1.20
N PRO A 157 19.26 7.49 -0.39
CA PRO A 157 19.37 6.50 0.67
C PRO A 157 19.67 5.11 0.07
N PRO A 158 20.35 4.23 0.80
CA PRO A 158 20.73 2.90 0.31
C PRO A 158 19.56 1.90 0.34
N VAL A 159 18.50 2.18 -0.41
CA VAL A 159 17.20 1.46 -0.33
C VAL A 159 17.32 0.00 -0.80
N ASP A 160 18.26 -0.30 -1.69
CA ASP A 160 18.37 -1.61 -2.35
C ASP A 160 19.57 -2.46 -1.88
N ARG A 161 20.25 -2.07 -0.78
CA ARG A 161 21.42 -2.82 -0.28
C ARG A 161 21.11 -4.20 0.32
N GLY A 162 19.85 -4.50 0.64
CA GLY A 162 19.41 -5.82 1.11
C GLY A 162 19.02 -6.80 0.00
N ALA A 163 18.88 -6.33 -1.25
CA ALA A 163 18.53 -7.15 -2.41
C ALA A 163 19.79 -7.40 -3.26
N GLN A 164 20.79 -8.09 -2.69
CA GLN A 164 21.97 -8.51 -3.46
C GLN A 164 21.84 -9.96 -3.93
N ALA A 165 22.02 -10.11 -5.25
CA ALA A 165 22.23 -11.31 -6.07
C ALA A 165 21.02 -12.22 -6.33
#